data_AF-A0A2A4RNC9-F1
#
_entry.id   AF-A0A2A4RNC9-F1
#
_cell.length_a   1.000
_cell.length_b   1.000
_cell.length_c   1.000
_cell.angle_alpha   90.00
_cell.angle_beta   90.00
_cell.angle_gamma   90.00
#
_symmetry.space_group_name_H-M   'P 1'
#
loop_
_entity.id
_entity.type
_entity.pdbx_description
1 polymer ?
#
loop_
_entity_poly.entity_id
_entity_poly.type
_entity_poly.pdbx_seq_one_letter_code
_entity_poly.pdbx_strand_id
1 'polypeptide(L)'
;MSLDESSRVWNRTRPGRAIAQRQVMAFLILRNGNYSIQYSVGKRSKRKSLRTKSKQVAKEMLRQFKSSEYQGLGSPLPTKTHISEVVGAYVRKMRATKTERSVKSDIQHLRAIFGECCEELEYSQYRIGARYDKRPVKEGRQPVQVIEKLCFEAITTQDIADFITGMVD
;
A
#
# COMPACT_ATOMS: atom_id res chain seq x y z
N MET A 1 58.67 -5.49 50.80
CA MET A 1 58.52 -6.95 50.54
C MET A 1 57.16 -7.39 51.02
N SER A 2 56.60 -8.39 50.33
CA SER A 2 55.28 -8.99 50.49
C SER A 2 54.14 -8.35 49.69
N LEU A 3 53.94 -8.97 48.52
CA LEU A 3 52.72 -9.03 47.72
C LEU A 3 51.59 -9.63 48.56
N ASP A 4 50.34 -9.20 48.34
CA ASP A 4 49.23 -10.16 48.20
C ASP A 4 48.02 -9.59 47.45
N GLU A 5 47.33 -10.51 46.82
CA GLU A 5 46.28 -10.51 45.82
C GLU A 5 44.94 -9.90 46.23
N SER A 6 44.31 -9.18 45.29
CA SER A 6 42.86 -9.34 45.03
C SER A 6 42.45 -8.65 43.73
N SER A 7 42.92 -9.22 42.64
CA SER A 7 42.40 -9.00 41.29
C SER A 7 41.02 -9.66 41.17
N ARG A 8 39.92 -8.93 41.44
CA ARG A 8 38.57 -9.39 41.07
C ARG A 8 38.22 -8.93 39.66
N VAL A 9 38.59 -9.78 38.71
CA VAL A 9 38.09 -9.81 37.34
C VAL A 9 36.57 -10.00 37.37
N TRP A 10 35.82 -8.94 37.11
CA TRP A 10 34.38 -9.06 36.83
C TRP A 10 34.18 -9.48 35.37
N ASN A 11 34.24 -10.79 35.14
CA ASN A 11 33.61 -11.42 33.99
C ASN A 11 32.10 -11.17 34.06
N ARG A 12 31.59 -10.20 33.29
CA ARG A 12 30.17 -10.13 32.96
C ARG A 12 29.96 -10.71 31.57
N THR A 13 29.74 -12.01 31.57
CA THR A 13 29.06 -12.78 30.53
C THR A 13 27.88 -11.98 29.99
N ARG A 14 27.92 -11.63 28.70
CA ARG A 14 26.78 -11.00 28.03
C ARG A 14 25.62 -12.00 28.03
N PRO A 15 24.49 -11.74 28.69
CA PRO A 15 23.35 -12.62 28.53
C PRO A 15 22.87 -12.53 27.08
N GLY A 16 22.65 -13.72 26.52
CA GLY A 16 22.25 -13.96 25.15
C GLY A 16 21.11 -13.05 24.72
N ARG A 17 21.25 -12.56 23.48
CA ARG A 17 20.27 -11.75 22.78
C ARG A 17 19.04 -12.62 22.50
N ALA A 18 18.15 -12.72 23.48
CA ALA A 18 16.80 -13.17 23.25
C ALA A 18 16.20 -12.26 22.16
N ILE A 19 15.80 -12.84 21.04
CA ILE A 19 15.05 -12.16 19.99
C ILE A 19 13.64 -11.95 20.55
N ALA A 20 13.53 -10.95 21.43
CA ALA A 20 12.27 -10.51 21.99
C ALA A 20 11.52 -9.74 20.90
N GLN A 21 10.32 -10.24 20.67
CA GLN A 21 9.24 -9.73 19.82
C GLN A 21 9.31 -8.23 19.49
N ARG A 22 9.26 -7.96 18.19
CA ARG A 22 9.40 -6.64 17.56
C ARG A 22 8.13 -5.81 17.68
N GLN A 23 7.85 -5.27 18.87
CA GLN A 23 7.03 -4.06 19.05
C GLN A 23 7.97 -2.89 19.28
N VAL A 24 8.39 -2.19 18.21
CA VAL A 24 9.27 -1.02 18.38
C VAL A 24 8.41 0.22 18.62
N MET A 25 8.02 0.35 19.88
CA MET A 25 7.34 1.50 20.48
C MET A 25 8.13 2.80 20.24
N ALA A 26 7.48 3.82 19.67
CA ALA A 26 8.02 5.16 19.59
C ALA A 26 8.27 5.77 20.98
N PHE A 27 9.34 6.54 21.15
CA PHE A 27 9.70 7.17 22.43
C PHE A 27 10.24 8.59 22.26
N LEU A 28 10.17 9.37 23.33
CA LEU A 28 10.63 10.76 23.37
C LEU A 28 12.10 10.85 23.79
N ILE A 29 12.82 11.75 23.14
CA ILE A 29 14.20 12.12 23.47
C ILE A 29 14.28 13.63 23.58
N LEU A 30 14.94 14.13 24.61
CA LEU A 30 15.26 15.54 24.77
C LEU A 30 16.69 15.80 24.29
N ARG A 31 16.88 16.75 23.38
CA ARG A 31 18.20 17.24 22.96
C ARG A 31 18.15 18.73 22.70
N ASN A 32 19.17 19.46 23.18
CA ASN A 32 19.29 20.90 23.01
C ASN A 32 18.01 21.66 23.42
N GLY A 33 17.35 21.19 24.50
CA GLY A 33 16.10 21.75 25.00
C GLY A 33 14.84 21.40 24.20
N ASN A 34 14.94 20.69 23.06
CA ASN A 34 13.80 20.31 22.22
C ASN A 34 13.49 18.81 22.30
N TYR A 35 12.21 18.47 22.42
CA TYR A 35 11.74 17.09 22.34
C TYR A 35 11.71 16.59 20.89
N SER A 36 12.05 15.31 20.72
CA SER A 36 11.99 14.59 19.45
C SER A 36 11.39 13.20 19.68
N ILE A 37 10.62 12.70 18.72
CA ILE A 37 10.14 11.31 18.69
C ILE A 37 11.15 10.47 17.91
N GLN A 38 11.63 9.38 18.50
CA GLN A 38 12.39 8.35 17.80
C GLN A 38 11.51 7.10 17.64
N TYR A 39 11.48 6.55 16.43
CA TYR A 39 10.66 5.40 16.06
C TYR A 39 11.37 4.59 14.97
N SER A 40 11.03 3.31 14.80
CA SER A 40 11.59 2.49 13.72
C SER A 40 10.57 2.22 12.64
N VAL A 41 11.01 2.30 11.38
CA VAL A 41 10.23 1.88 10.21
C VAL A 41 11.03 0.79 9.51
N GLY A 42 10.52 -0.44 9.52
CA GLY A 42 11.27 -1.61 9.03
C GLY A 42 12.59 -1.78 9.77
N LYS A 43 13.71 -1.84 9.04
CA LYS A 43 15.08 -1.98 9.61
C LYS A 43 15.74 -0.64 9.97
N ARG A 44 15.10 0.50 9.70
CA ARG A 44 15.69 1.84 9.85
C ARG A 44 15.06 2.57 11.03
N SER A 45 15.88 3.27 11.81
CA SER A 45 15.41 4.19 12.85
C SER A 45 15.24 5.59 12.26
N LYS A 46 14.07 6.18 12.46
CA LYS A 46 13.73 7.56 12.08
C LYS A 46 13.56 8.43 13.32
N ARG A 47 13.76 9.72 13.15
CA ARG A 47 13.57 10.72 14.20
C ARG A 47 12.78 11.90 13.64
N LYS A 48 11.80 12.37 14.41
CA LYS A 48 11.00 13.56 14.10
C LYS A 48 11.14 14.56 15.24
N SER A 49 11.69 15.75 14.96
CA SER A 49 11.76 16.82 15.95
C SER A 49 10.35 17.37 16.20
N LEU A 50 9.97 17.53 17.48
CA LEU A 50 8.70 18.14 17.87
C LEU A 50 8.80 19.65 18.04
N ARG A 51 10.02 20.21 17.99
CA ARG A 51 10.30 21.65 18.15
C ARG A 51 9.62 22.28 19.38
N THR A 52 9.38 21.48 20.41
CA THR A 52 8.77 21.93 21.66
C THR A 52 9.71 21.68 22.82
N LYS A 53 9.73 22.63 23.76
CA LYS A 53 10.43 22.50 25.05
C LYS A 53 9.50 21.98 26.15
N SER A 54 8.18 21.97 25.92
CA SER A 54 7.19 21.54 26.91
C SER A 54 7.03 20.03 26.90
N LYS A 55 7.27 19.40 28.06
CA LYS A 55 7.16 17.94 28.25
C LYS A 55 5.72 17.44 28.09
N GLN A 56 4.74 18.21 28.55
CA GLN A 56 3.32 17.85 28.44
C GLN A 56 2.87 17.81 26.98
N VAL A 57 3.21 18.85 26.21
CA VAL A 57 2.93 18.93 24.77
C VAL A 57 3.63 17.78 24.03
N ALA A 58 4.90 17.50 24.36
CA ALA A 58 5.64 16.40 23.76
C ALA A 58 5.00 15.02 24.01
N LYS A 59 4.47 14.78 25.21
CA LYS A 59 3.75 13.54 25.55
C LYS A 59 2.46 13.38 24.75
N GLU A 60 1.70 14.45 24.60
CA GLU A 60 0.46 14.40 23.81
C GLU A 60 0.77 14.16 22.33
N MET A 61 1.78 14.81 21.78
CA MET A 61 2.23 14.54 20.40
C MET A 61 2.73 13.10 20.22
N LEU A 62 3.41 12.53 21.21
CA LEU A 62 3.78 11.11 21.19
C LEU A 62 2.54 10.20 21.23
N ARG A 63 1.53 10.55 22.03
CA ARG A 63 0.27 9.80 22.11
C ARG A 63 -0.47 9.81 20.77
N GLN A 64 -0.59 10.99 20.16
CA GLN A 64 -1.18 11.16 18.83
C GLN A 64 -0.40 10.37 17.76
N PHE A 65 0.93 10.44 17.80
CA PHE A 65 1.80 9.67 16.90
C PHE A 65 1.59 8.16 17.04
N LYS A 66 1.54 7.65 18.27
CA LYS A 66 1.25 6.23 18.53
C LYS A 66 -0.14 5.84 18.05
N SER A 67 -1.13 6.71 18.26
CA SER A 67 -2.50 6.49 17.79
C SER A 67 -2.58 6.43 16.27
N SER A 68 -1.92 7.35 15.55
CA SER A 68 -1.92 7.37 14.08
C SER A 68 -1.20 6.16 13.48
N GLU A 69 -0.10 5.73 14.09
CA GLU A 69 0.63 4.52 13.68
C GLU A 69 -0.22 3.26 13.95
N TYR A 70 -0.89 3.19 15.10
CA TYR A 70 -1.78 2.08 15.45
C TYR A 70 -2.99 1.98 14.51
N GLN A 71 -3.56 3.13 14.11
CA GLN A 71 -4.66 3.21 13.16
C GLN A 71 -4.24 2.96 11.70
N GLY A 72 -2.95 2.73 11.43
CA GLY A 72 -2.46 2.51 10.06
C GLY A 72 -2.45 3.76 9.17
N LEU A 73 -2.79 4.93 9.71
CA LEU A 73 -2.78 6.22 9.00
C LEU A 73 -1.36 6.69 8.65
N GLY A 74 -0.33 6.10 9.27
CA GLY A 74 1.08 6.30 8.93
C GLY A 74 1.57 5.49 7.72
N SER A 75 0.74 4.62 7.15
CA SER A 75 1.07 3.89 5.93
C SER A 75 1.01 4.83 4.71
N PRO A 76 2.09 4.97 3.93
CA PRO A 76 2.11 5.81 2.73
C PRO A 76 1.32 5.22 1.55
N LEU A 77 0.61 4.10 1.77
CA LEU A 77 -0.18 3.46 0.73
C LEU A 77 -1.58 4.09 0.69
N PRO A 78 -2.08 4.47 -0.49
CA PRO A 78 -3.37 5.09 -0.62
C PRO A 78 -4.45 4.06 -0.30
N THR A 79 -5.06 4.13 0.88
CA THR A 79 -5.96 3.07 1.37
C THR A 79 -7.35 3.07 0.72
N LYS A 80 -7.65 4.04 -0.15
CA LYS A 80 -8.97 4.24 -0.78
C LYS A 80 -8.91 4.91 -2.16
N THR A 81 -7.81 4.78 -2.91
CA THR A 81 -7.81 5.33 -4.28
C THR A 81 -8.74 4.50 -5.14
N HIS A 82 -9.62 5.18 -5.87
CA HIS A 82 -10.58 4.50 -6.74
C HIS A 82 -9.85 3.71 -7.83
N ILE A 83 -10.32 2.49 -8.11
CA ILE A 83 -9.79 1.64 -9.19
C ILE A 83 -9.83 2.40 -10.52
N SER A 84 -10.91 3.13 -10.79
CA SER A 84 -11.07 3.94 -12.00
C SER A 84 -9.95 4.98 -12.18
N GLU A 85 -9.51 5.61 -11.10
CA GLU A 85 -8.43 6.61 -11.14
C GLU A 85 -7.07 5.97 -11.46
N VAL A 86 -6.77 4.85 -10.80
CA VAL A 86 -5.50 4.11 -11.01
C VAL A 86 -5.45 3.51 -12.42
N VAL A 87 -6.54 2.84 -12.83
CA VAL A 87 -6.65 2.21 -14.14
C VAL A 87 -6.60 3.27 -15.24
N GLY A 88 -7.33 4.38 -15.09
CA GLY A 88 -7.27 5.51 -16.02
C GLY A 88 -5.86 6.08 -16.15
N ALA A 89 -5.17 6.34 -15.02
CA ALA A 89 -3.78 6.80 -15.04
C ALA A 89 -2.83 5.79 -15.71
N TYR A 90 -3.04 4.49 -15.49
CA TYR A 90 -2.28 3.43 -16.13
C TYR A 90 -2.50 3.39 -17.64
N VAL A 91 -3.75 3.46 -18.10
CA VAL A 91 -4.08 3.49 -19.54
C VAL A 91 -3.48 4.72 -20.22
N ARG A 92 -3.57 5.91 -19.60
CA ARG A 92 -2.93 7.13 -20.13
C ARG A 92 -1.42 6.95 -20.29
N LYS A 93 -0.75 6.36 -19.29
CA LYS A 93 0.68 6.05 -19.36
C LYS A 93 1.00 5.02 -20.44
N MET A 94 0.20 3.97 -20.59
CA MET A 94 0.39 2.96 -21.64
C MET A 94 0.26 3.56 -23.04
N ARG A 95 -0.75 4.40 -23.29
CA ARG A 95 -0.91 5.09 -24.58
C ARG A 95 0.31 5.95 -24.95
N ALA A 96 0.98 6.54 -23.97
CA ALA A 96 2.18 7.34 -24.18
C ALA A 96 3.46 6.51 -24.42
N THR A 97 3.48 5.22 -24.08
CA THR A 97 4.71 4.42 -23.98
C THR A 97 4.72 3.18 -24.87
N LYS A 98 3.55 2.60 -25.17
CA LYS A 98 3.39 1.36 -25.92
C LYS A 98 2.84 1.62 -27.32
N THR A 99 3.02 0.64 -28.20
CA THR A 99 2.42 0.67 -29.55
C THR A 99 0.90 0.45 -29.49
N GLU A 100 0.17 0.99 -30.46
CA GLU A 100 -1.29 0.92 -30.49
C GLU A 100 -1.85 -0.51 -30.39
N ARG A 101 -1.19 -1.48 -31.05
CA ARG A 101 -1.62 -2.89 -31.01
C ARG A 101 -1.52 -3.47 -29.59
N SER A 102 -0.43 -3.16 -28.87
CA SER A 102 -0.26 -3.60 -27.49
C SER A 102 -1.29 -2.93 -26.58
N VAL A 103 -1.49 -1.62 -26.74
CA VAL A 103 -2.45 -0.87 -25.92
C VAL A 103 -3.87 -1.40 -26.11
N LYS A 104 -4.29 -1.70 -27.34
CA LYS A 104 -5.61 -2.29 -27.61
C LYS A 104 -5.81 -3.63 -26.90
N SER A 105 -4.80 -4.50 -26.94
CA SER A 105 -4.85 -5.79 -26.24
C SER A 105 -4.93 -5.60 -24.73
N ASP A 106 -4.12 -4.70 -24.16
CA ASP A 106 -4.11 -4.42 -22.72
C ASP A 106 -5.45 -3.82 -22.24
N ILE A 107 -6.02 -2.89 -23.01
CA ILE A 107 -7.35 -2.31 -22.74
C ILE A 107 -8.43 -3.40 -22.75
N GLN A 108 -8.36 -4.35 -23.69
CA GLN A 108 -9.31 -5.46 -23.75
C GLN A 108 -9.25 -6.34 -22.49
N HIS A 109 -8.05 -6.65 -21.99
CA HIS A 109 -7.90 -7.42 -20.75
C HIS A 109 -8.39 -6.62 -19.53
N LEU A 110 -8.03 -5.34 -19.43
CA LEU A 110 -8.47 -4.49 -18.32
C LEU A 110 -10.00 -4.36 -18.28
N ARG A 111 -10.65 -4.25 -19.45
CA ARG A 111 -12.11 -4.23 -19.54
C ARG A 111 -12.73 -5.57 -19.15
N ALA A 112 -12.11 -6.70 -19.48
CA ALA A 112 -12.60 -8.01 -19.07
C ALA A 112 -12.58 -8.18 -17.54
N ILE A 113 -11.62 -7.55 -16.85
CA ILE A 113 -11.44 -7.67 -15.40
C ILE A 113 -12.31 -6.66 -14.63
N PHE A 114 -12.28 -5.38 -15.04
CA PHE A 114 -12.88 -4.27 -14.28
C PHE A 114 -14.11 -3.66 -14.95
N GLY A 115 -14.53 -4.15 -16.12
CA GLY A 115 -15.56 -3.52 -16.91
C GLY A 115 -15.15 -2.14 -17.45
N GLU A 116 -16.15 -1.33 -17.78
CA GLU A 116 -15.97 0.07 -18.23
C GLU A 116 -15.92 1.01 -17.01
N CYS A 117 -14.93 0.81 -16.14
CA CYS A 117 -14.81 1.57 -14.89
C CYS A 117 -14.28 3.01 -15.06
N CYS A 118 -13.76 3.38 -16.24
CA CYS A 118 -13.31 4.73 -16.56
C CYS A 118 -13.42 5.05 -18.07
N GLU A 119 -13.49 6.34 -18.41
CA GLU A 119 -13.60 6.85 -19.78
C GLU A 119 -12.46 6.34 -20.70
N GLU A 120 -11.25 6.13 -20.15
CA GLU A 120 -10.13 5.61 -20.94
C GLU A 120 -10.30 4.16 -21.40
N LEU A 121 -11.17 3.41 -20.72
CA LEU A 121 -11.57 2.06 -21.06
C LEU A 121 -12.86 2.02 -21.90
N GLU A 122 -13.49 3.15 -22.23
CA GLU A 122 -14.60 3.16 -23.19
C GLU A 122 -14.10 2.83 -24.59
N TYR A 123 -14.93 2.19 -25.41
CA TYR A 123 -14.62 2.04 -26.82
C TYR A 123 -14.55 3.44 -27.41
N SER A 124 -13.35 3.88 -27.80
CA SER A 124 -13.25 4.94 -28.80
C SER A 124 -14.03 4.42 -30.00
N GLN A 125 -15.21 5.00 -30.20
CA GLN A 125 -16.02 4.81 -31.39
C GLN A 125 -15.25 5.47 -32.54
N TYR A 126 -14.11 4.89 -32.91
CA TYR A 126 -13.39 5.27 -34.10
C TYR A 126 -14.17 4.70 -35.27
N ARG A 127 -15.21 5.43 -35.65
CA ARG A 127 -16.02 5.29 -36.87
C ARG A 127 -16.27 3.83 -37.22
N ILE A 128 -17.13 3.19 -36.44
CA ILE A 128 -17.86 2.04 -36.94
C ILE A 128 -18.79 2.60 -38.02
N GLY A 129 -18.34 2.58 -39.28
CA GLY A 129 -19.21 2.89 -40.41
C GLY A 129 -20.45 1.98 -40.34
N ALA A 130 -21.58 2.47 -40.85
CA ALA A 130 -22.95 1.93 -40.81
C ALA A 130 -23.15 0.45 -41.25
N ARG A 131 -22.08 -0.34 -41.39
CA ARG A 131 -22.04 -1.75 -41.81
C ARG A 131 -21.91 -2.75 -40.64
N TYR A 132 -21.69 -2.32 -39.39
CA TYR A 132 -21.53 -3.24 -38.25
C TYR A 132 -22.74 -3.30 -37.30
N ASP A 133 -23.72 -2.40 -37.43
CA ASP A 133 -24.96 -2.41 -36.61
C ASP A 133 -25.91 -3.58 -36.92
N LYS A 134 -25.54 -4.46 -37.87
CA LYS A 134 -26.39 -5.57 -38.32
C LYS A 134 -26.02 -6.94 -37.74
N ARG A 135 -25.07 -7.03 -36.81
CA ARG A 135 -24.79 -8.31 -36.15
C ARG A 135 -25.70 -8.45 -34.94
N PRO A 136 -26.69 -9.37 -34.94
CA PRO A 136 -27.46 -9.63 -33.74
C PRO A 136 -26.50 -10.03 -32.62
N VAL A 137 -26.73 -9.48 -31.44
CA VAL A 137 -26.07 -9.91 -30.20
C VAL A 137 -26.30 -11.42 -30.13
N LYS A 138 -25.24 -12.23 -30.18
CA LYS A 138 -25.38 -13.69 -30.05
C LYS A 138 -26.07 -13.97 -28.71
N GLU A 139 -27.32 -14.42 -28.78
CA GLU A 139 -28.04 -14.98 -27.63
C GLU A 139 -27.20 -16.14 -27.08
N GLY A 140 -26.86 -16.07 -25.79
CA GLY A 140 -25.99 -17.03 -25.12
C GLY A 140 -24.60 -16.50 -24.70
N ARG A 141 -24.28 -15.21 -24.90
CA ARG A 141 -23.16 -14.61 -24.17
C ARG A 141 -23.53 -14.48 -22.70
N GLN A 142 -22.96 -15.34 -21.87
CA GLN A 142 -22.94 -15.19 -20.42
C GLN A 142 -22.52 -13.74 -20.08
N PRO A 143 -23.16 -13.10 -19.09
CA PRO A 143 -22.71 -11.78 -18.63
C PRO A 143 -21.25 -11.89 -18.21
N VAL A 144 -20.41 -10.98 -18.72
CA VAL A 144 -18.99 -10.94 -18.35
C VAL A 144 -18.93 -10.67 -16.85
N GLN A 145 -18.46 -11.63 -16.07
CA GLN A 145 -18.22 -11.40 -14.65
C GLN A 145 -17.12 -10.36 -14.52
N VAL A 146 -17.39 -9.29 -13.76
CA VAL A 146 -16.45 -8.19 -13.54
C VAL A 146 -16.28 -7.96 -12.04
N ILE A 147 -15.11 -7.47 -11.64
CA ILE A 147 -14.85 -7.14 -10.24
C ILE A 147 -15.43 -5.75 -9.95
N GLU A 148 -16.66 -5.71 -9.42
CA GLU A 148 -17.37 -4.47 -9.06
C GLU A 148 -16.93 -3.92 -7.69
N LYS A 149 -15.66 -3.49 -7.57
CA LYS A 149 -15.17 -2.82 -6.36
C LYS A 149 -14.71 -1.41 -6.67
N LEU A 150 -14.89 -0.51 -5.71
CA LEU A 150 -14.45 0.88 -5.85
C LEU A 150 -12.95 1.04 -5.66
N CYS A 151 -12.32 0.27 -4.78
CA CYS A 151 -10.90 0.38 -4.41
C CYS A 151 -10.25 -1.01 -4.42
N PHE A 152 -8.94 -1.11 -4.69
CA PHE A 152 -8.23 -2.39 -4.73
C PHE A 152 -8.22 -3.12 -3.38
N GLU A 153 -8.18 -2.37 -2.28
CA GLU A 153 -8.20 -2.89 -0.91
C GLU A 153 -9.54 -3.56 -0.56
N ALA A 154 -10.60 -3.23 -1.30
CA ALA A 154 -11.92 -3.83 -1.14
C ALA A 154 -12.08 -5.13 -1.93
N ILE A 155 -11.09 -5.51 -2.74
CA ILE A 155 -11.06 -6.80 -3.44
C ILE A 155 -10.59 -7.86 -2.46
N THR A 156 -11.49 -8.79 -2.14
CA THR A 156 -11.20 -9.94 -1.29
C THR A 156 -10.73 -11.12 -2.12
N THR A 157 -10.10 -12.09 -1.47
CA THR A 157 -9.73 -13.36 -2.11
C THR A 157 -10.95 -14.09 -2.68
N GLN A 158 -12.11 -13.96 -2.04
CA GLN A 158 -13.35 -14.55 -2.51
C GLN A 158 -13.79 -13.92 -3.85
N ASP A 159 -13.74 -12.58 -3.95
CA ASP A 159 -14.11 -11.90 -5.20
C ASP A 159 -13.22 -12.34 -6.38
N ILE A 160 -11.94 -12.59 -6.12
CA ILE A 160 -11.00 -13.10 -7.14
C ILE A 160 -11.33 -14.55 -7.50
N ALA A 161 -11.63 -15.39 -6.51
CA ALA A 161 -11.99 -16.79 -6.74
C ALA A 161 -13.27 -16.90 -7.58
N ASP A 162 -14.30 -16.14 -7.21
CA ASP A 162 -15.58 -16.09 -7.94
C ASP A 162 -15.37 -15.65 -9.40
N PHE A 163 -14.58 -14.58 -9.60
CA PHE A 163 -14.22 -14.09 -10.95
C PHE A 163 -13.48 -15.15 -11.78
N ILE A 164 -12.50 -15.86 -11.20
CA ILE A 164 -11.75 -16.89 -11.92
C ILE A 164 -12.64 -18.07 -12.28
N THR A 165 -13.48 -18.54 -11.35
CA THR A 165 -14.41 -19.64 -11.60
C THR A 165 -15.36 -19.29 -12.75
N GLY A 166 -15.91 -18.08 -12.75
CA GLY A 166 -16.78 -17.61 -13.84
C GLY A 166 -16.12 -17.41 -15.20
N MET A 167 -14.79 -17.46 -15.30
CA MET A 167 -14.07 -17.43 -16.59
C MET A 167 -13.85 -18.82 -17.20
N VAL A 168 -13.95 -19.89 -16.39
CA VAL A 168 -13.59 -21.26 -16.79
C VAL A 168 -14.83 -22.06 -17.22
N ASP A 169 -16.03 -21.61 -16.85
CA ASP A 169 -17.33 -22.18 -17.24
C ASP A 169 -17.83 -21.68 -18.60
#